data_AF-A0A164PJ64-F1
#
_entry.id   AF-A0A164PJ64-F1
#
_cell.length_a   1.000
_cell.length_b   1.000
_cell.length_c   1.000
_cell.angle_alpha   90.00
_cell.angle_beta   90.00
_cell.angle_gamma   90.00
#
_symmetry.space_group_name_H-M   'P 1'
#
loop_
_entity.id
_entity.type
_entity.pdbx_description
1 polymer ?
#
loop_
_entity_poly.entity_id
_entity_poly.type
_entity_poly.pdbx_seq_one_letter_code
_entity_poly.pdbx_strand_id
1 'polypeptide(L)' 'MDIAQWWPKLRDETRDWLVEHNGEPLDPEVSADIAAAHDGQPGWWAEKSDDGLYELPDESVDWIEAWANGETP' A
#
# COMPACT_ATOMS: atom_id res chain seq x y z
N MET A 1 4.91 9.96 -4.41
CA MET A 1 6.23 9.33 -4.13
C MET A 1 6.12 7.92 -4.65
N ASP A 2 7.17 7.41 -5.28
CA ASP A 2 7.09 6.17 -6.05
C ASP A 2 7.06 4.94 -5.12
N ILE A 3 6.03 4.11 -5.26
CA ILE A 3 5.84 2.87 -4.50
C ILE A 3 7.02 1.91 -4.62
N ALA A 4 7.75 1.96 -5.73
CA ALA A 4 9.01 1.23 -5.87
C ALA A 4 10.05 1.57 -4.79
N GLN A 5 9.98 2.76 -4.17
CA GLN A 5 10.94 3.19 -3.13
C GLN A 5 10.62 2.66 -1.73
N TRP A 6 9.36 2.33 -1.46
CA TRP A 6 8.92 1.87 -0.13
C TRP A 6 8.43 0.42 -0.12
N TRP A 7 7.99 -0.12 -1.26
CA TRP A 7 7.66 -1.53 -1.45
C TRP A 7 8.71 -2.50 -0.86
N PRO A 8 10.02 -2.37 -1.14
CA PRO A 8 11.03 -3.28 -0.58
C PRO A 8 11.28 -3.12 0.92
N LYS A 9 10.72 -2.08 1.56
CA LYS A 9 10.84 -1.85 3.01
C LYS A 9 9.71 -2.51 3.81
N LEU A 10 8.62 -2.88 3.14
CA LEU A 10 7.49 -3.55 3.77
C LEU A 10 7.85 -4.98 4.18
N ARG A 11 7.20 -5.44 5.25
CA ARG A 11 7.19 -6.87 5.61
C ARG A 11 6.65 -7.70 4.46
N ASP A 12 7.13 -8.94 4.36
CA ASP A 12 6.64 -9.89 3.35
C ASP A 12 5.12 -10.08 3.48
N GLU A 13 4.62 -10.25 4.71
CA GLU A 13 3.18 -10.39 5.02
C GLU A 13 2.36 -9.17 4.55
N THR A 14 2.92 -7.97 4.62
CA THR A 14 2.25 -6.76 4.16
C THR A 14 2.22 -6.69 2.63
N ARG A 15 3.30 -7.12 1.94
CA ARG A 15 3.30 -7.23 0.48
C ARG A 15 2.31 -8.28 -0.01
N ASP A 16 2.25 -9.43 0.65
CA ASP A 16 1.30 -10.50 0.32
C ASP A 16 -0.14 -10.02 0.46
N TRP A 17 -0.47 -9.35 1.58
CA TRP A 17 -1.81 -8.78 1.77
C TRP A 17 -2.14 -7.74 0.71
N LEU A 18 -1.21 -6.84 0.38
CA LEU A 18 -1.41 -5.81 -0.64
C LEU A 18 -1.64 -6.41 -2.03
N VAL A 19 -0.97 -7.51 -2.37
CA VAL A 19 -1.21 -8.22 -3.64
C VAL A 19 -2.63 -8.76 -3.73
N GLU A 20 -3.21 -9.19 -2.61
CA GLU A 20 -4.56 -9.77 -2.57
C GLU A 20 -5.68 -8.71 -2.40
N HIS A 21 -5.39 -7.58 -1.73
CA HIS A 21 -6.39 -6.65 -1.20
C HIS A 21 -6.11 -5.16 -1.49
N ASN A 22 -5.26 -4.82 -2.47
CA ASN A 22 -4.87 -3.42 -2.76
C ASN A 22 -6.02 -2.44 -3.03
N GLY A 23 -7.17 -2.92 -3.52
CA GLY A 23 -8.37 -2.11 -3.77
C GLY A 23 -9.36 -2.07 -2.59
N GLU A 24 -8.99 -2.64 -1.44
CA GLU A 24 -9.81 -2.66 -0.23
C GLU A 24 -9.26 -1.68 0.83
N PRO A 25 -10.10 -1.25 1.81
CA PRO A 25 -9.61 -0.52 2.96
C PRO A 25 -8.49 -1.26 3.69
N LEU A 26 -7.40 -0.57 3.95
CA LEU A 26 -6.19 -1.11 4.56
C LEU A 26 -6.45 -1.62 5.96
N ASP A 27 -6.00 -2.86 6.22
CA ASP A 27 -5.91 -3.38 7.57
C ASP A 27 -5.03 -2.45 8.45
N PRO A 28 -5.36 -2.25 9.74
CA PRO A 28 -4.57 -1.41 10.63
C PRO A 28 -3.08 -1.80 10.72
N GLU A 29 -2.75 -3.09 10.65
CA GLU A 29 -1.36 -3.57 10.69
C GLU A 29 -0.62 -3.27 9.38
N VAL A 30 -1.32 -3.34 8.24
CA VAL A 30 -0.79 -2.95 6.93
C VAL A 30 -0.53 -1.45 6.90
N SER A 31 -1.49 -0.64 7.37
CA SER A 31 -1.35 0.81 7.49
C SER A 31 -0.16 1.21 8.36
N ALA A 32 0.04 0.51 9.48
CA ALA A 32 1.15 0.76 10.39
C ALA A 32 2.52 0.44 9.75
N ASP A 33 2.62 -0.65 8.98
CA ASP A 33 3.86 -1.03 8.31
C ASP A 33 4.21 -0.08 7.15
N ILE A 34 3.20 0.33 6.37
CA ILE A 34 3.37 1.36 5.35
C ILE A 34 3.83 2.66 6.01
N ALA A 35 3.18 3.10 7.10
CA ALA A 35 3.63 4.29 7.82
C ALA A 35 5.08 4.16 8.30
N ALA A 36 5.50 3.00 8.82
CA ALA A 36 6.88 2.75 9.24
C ALA A 36 7.89 2.83 8.08
N ALA A 37 7.53 2.35 6.88
CA ALA A 37 8.35 2.49 5.67
C ALA A 37 8.55 3.96 5.22
N HIS A 38 7.69 4.85 5.72
CA HIS A 38 7.68 6.30 5.50
C HIS A 38 8.04 7.12 6.76
N ASP A 39 8.87 6.57 7.65
CA ASP A 39 9.34 7.26 8.86
C ASP A 39 8.19 7.69 9.81
N GLY A 40 7.09 6.94 9.80
CA GLY A 40 5.95 7.10 10.71
C GLY A 40 4.97 8.21 10.35
N GLN A 41 5.05 8.81 9.16
CA GLN A 41 4.08 9.82 8.73
C GLN A 41 2.91 9.16 8.02
N PRO A 42 1.64 9.30 8.48
CA PRO A 42 0.50 9.01 7.61
C PRO A 42 0.45 10.08 6.52
N GLY A 43 0.77 9.70 5.29
CA GLY A 43 0.92 10.64 4.18
C GLY A 43 -0.14 10.54 3.09
N TRP A 44 0.18 11.15 1.95
CA TRP A 44 -0.64 11.34 0.75
C TRP A 44 -1.06 10.05 0.02
N TRP A 45 -0.54 8.88 0.43
CA TRP A 45 -0.85 7.55 -0.13
C TRP A 45 -2.01 6.84 0.57
N ALA A 46 -2.70 7.55 1.46
CA ALA A 46 -3.72 6.98 2.32
C ALA A 46 -4.89 7.97 2.38
N GLU A 47 -5.80 7.87 1.42
CA GLU A 47 -7.10 8.56 1.52
C GLU A 47 -7.98 7.79 2.52
N LYS A 48 -9.00 8.44 3.07
CA LYS A 48 -9.94 7.73 3.96
C LYS A 48 -11.17 7.33 3.18
N SER A 49 -11.56 6.07 3.32
CA SER A 49 -12.85 5.55 2.86
C SER A 49 -14.01 6.18 3.64
N ASP A 50 -15.24 5.97 3.19
CA ASP A 50 -16.47 6.42 3.88
C ASP A 50 -16.58 5.81 5.30
N ASP A 51 -16.00 4.63 5.52
CA ASP A 51 -15.90 3.95 6.82
C ASP A 51 -14.75 4.47 7.71
N GLY A 52 -13.95 5.43 7.20
CA GLY A 52 -12.88 6.10 7.94
C GLY A 52 -11.56 5.35 8.02
N LEU A 53 -11.43 4.24 7.29
CA LEU A 53 -10.20 3.45 7.11
C LEU A 53 -9.36 4.02 5.97
N TYR A 54 -8.07 3.74 5.96
CA TYR A 54 -7.19 4.22 4.89
C TYR A 54 -7.30 3.36 3.63
N GLU A 55 -7.21 3.97 2.46
CA GLU A 55 -7.22 3.32 1.14
C GLU A 55 -6.03 3.82 0.32
N LEU A 56 -5.46 2.94 -0.50
CA LEU A 56 -4.41 3.31 -1.43
C LEU A 56 -4.98 4.18 -2.56
N PRO A 57 -4.23 5.17 -3.05
CA PRO A 57 -4.60 5.86 -4.27
C PRO A 57 -4.50 4.89 -5.46
N ASP A 58 -5.30 5.12 -6.50
CA ASP A 58 -5.33 4.32 -7.72
C ASP A 58 -3.92 4.06 -8.30
N GLU A 59 -3.03 5.06 -8.29
CA GLU A 59 -1.66 4.89 -8.79
C GLU A 59 -0.84 3.83 -8.04
N SER A 60 -1.13 3.63 -6.75
CA SER A 60 -0.48 2.60 -5.94
C SER A 60 -1.12 1.24 -6.17
N VAL A 61 -2.45 1.19 -6.40
CA VAL A 61 -3.17 -0.02 -6.77
C VAL A 61 -2.65 -0.55 -8.11
N ASP A 62 -2.65 0.29 -9.14
CA ASP A 62 -2.19 -0.05 -10.49
C ASP A 62 -0.76 -0.61 -10.48
N TRP A 63 0.13 0.00 -9.70
CA TRP A 63 1.51 -0.46 -9.59
C TRP A 63 1.61 -1.83 -8.91
N ILE A 64 0.84 -2.07 -7.84
CA ILE A 64 0.82 -3.36 -7.13
C ILE A 64 0.28 -4.46 -8.05
N GLU A 65 -0.78 -4.18 -8.80
CA GLU A 65 -1.34 -5.12 -9.79
C GLU A 65 -0.31 -5.47 -10.87
N ALA A 66 0.38 -4.47 -11.43
CA ALA A 66 1.44 -4.71 -12.41
C ALA A 66 2.59 -5.55 -11.82
N TRP A 67 3.02 -5.25 -10.58
CA TRP A 67 4.05 -6.03 -9.89
C TRP A 67 3.62 -7.47 -9.64
N ALA A 68 2.38 -7.67 -9.16
CA ALA A 68 1.80 -8.98 -8.87
C ALA A 68 1.66 -9.85 -10.12
N ASN A 69 1.32 -9.24 -11.26
CA ASN A 69 1.20 -9.91 -12.55
C ASN A 69 2.56 -10.14 -13.24
N GLY A 70 3.67 -9.69 -12.65
CA GLY A 70 5.00 -9.77 -13.26
C GLY A 70 5.15 -8.86 -14.49
N GLU A 71 4.30 -7.84 -14.61
CA GLU A 71 4.39 -6.79 -15.61
C GLU A 71 5.41 -5.73 -15.18
N THR A 72 5.69 -4.76 -16.04
CA THR A 72 6.51 -3.61 -15.65
C THR A 72 5.60 -2.59 -14.96
N PRO A 73 5.78 -2.33 -13.66
CA PRO A 73 5.01 -1.34 -12.92
C PRO A 73 5.35 0.10 -13.31
#